data_AF-A0A078H6X7-F1
#
_entry.id   AF-A0A078H6X7-F1
#
_cell.length_a   1.000
_cell.length_b   1.000
_cell.length_c   1.000
_cell.angle_alpha   90.00
_cell.angle_beta   90.00
_cell.angle_gamma   90.00
#
_symmetry.space_group_name_H-M   'P 1'
#
loop_
_entity.id
_entity.type
_entity.pdbx_description
1 polymer ?
#
loop_
_entity_poly.entity_id
_entity_poly.type
_entity_poly.pdbx_seq_one_letter_code
_entity_poly.pdbx_strand_id
1 'polypeptide(L)'
;MRSSPSVSPPRTVTDLKQRVIACLNRLSDRDTQSLAAAELDSIALNLSPEAFSLFINCLQTTDSSAKSPVRKHCVSLISLLSRSHGDSLAPHLPKMVSTILRRLRDPDSSVRAACATASVDMTTNITELPFSVLAGPMIEALIHDCDANAQIGAAVCLAAAIDAADDPDVEQLQKALPKIGKLLKSEGFKAKPELLGAIGSVIGAIGGRNSDKAVLDWLLPNVLEFLSSDDWHARKAAAEAVARVATAEEELAPLYKKACLALLESRRFDKVKLVRETMNHTLSLWKQLGDDSPDSSSLSKSVSTGKGINTLKSKENNPNLNDVEAAESKEKRPLGTRRVLFPAKPKVKENRSNKSQVVAVVQSSDEEEESSSSSQRKNAEEELSLIRNQITQIEKQQSSLVDLFQRFMESSQNEMQSLGRRVRCLETSFSVLSTDLLVSRTITQNGTHKRNAHLQN
;
A
#
# COMPACT_ATOMS: atom_id res chain seq x y z
N MET A 1 15.29 59.92 21.88
CA MET A 1 14.52 59.04 20.97
C MET A 1 15.33 58.86 19.70
N ARG A 2 16.04 57.73 19.55
CA ARG A 2 16.74 57.39 18.31
C ARG A 2 16.12 56.10 17.80
N SER A 3 15.33 56.23 16.74
CA SER A 3 14.59 55.15 16.11
C SER A 3 15.57 54.09 15.59
N SER A 4 15.32 52.83 15.96
CA SER A 4 16.06 51.67 15.50
C SER A 4 15.92 51.50 13.98
N PRO A 5 16.97 51.09 13.25
CA PRO A 5 16.87 50.86 11.82
C PRO A 5 16.04 49.59 11.57
N SER A 6 15.05 49.69 10.68
CA SER A 6 14.29 48.53 10.21
C SER A 6 15.22 47.61 9.41
N VAL A 7 15.45 46.40 9.90
CA VAL A 7 16.18 45.36 9.18
C VAL A 7 15.30 44.88 8.02
N SER A 8 15.63 45.32 6.81
CA SER A 8 15.07 44.76 5.58
C SER A 8 15.49 43.29 5.44
N PRO A 9 14.61 42.35 5.07
CA PRO A 9 14.97 40.95 4.89
C PRO A 9 16.06 40.78 3.82
N PRO A 10 16.96 39.79 3.95
CA PRO A 10 18.07 39.59 3.01
C PRO A 10 17.55 39.32 1.59
N ARG A 11 18.20 39.95 0.60
CA ARG A 11 17.80 39.95 -0.83
C ARG A 11 17.55 38.55 -1.41
N THR A 12 18.26 37.53 -0.92
CA THR A 12 18.16 36.12 -1.35
C THR A 12 16.82 35.45 -1.00
N VAL A 13 16.23 35.83 0.14
CA VAL A 13 14.96 35.28 0.65
C VAL A 13 13.77 35.82 -0.15
N THR A 14 13.85 37.10 -0.54
CA THR A 14 12.81 37.74 -1.36
C THR A 14 12.84 37.21 -2.80
N ASP A 15 14.04 36.95 -3.34
CA ASP A 15 14.25 36.35 -4.65
C ASP A 15 13.70 34.91 -4.73
N LEU A 16 14.01 34.07 -3.73
CA LEU A 16 13.46 32.72 -3.65
C LEU A 16 11.92 32.73 -3.62
N LYS A 17 11.32 33.60 -2.79
CA LYS A 17 9.85 33.73 -2.72
C LYS A 17 9.23 34.07 -4.08
N GLN A 18 9.79 35.06 -4.76
CA GLN A 18 9.31 35.47 -6.08
C GLN A 18 9.43 34.35 -7.10
N ARG A 19 10.55 33.63 -7.09
CA ARG A 19 10.81 32.50 -7.99
C ARG A 19 9.82 31.34 -7.76
N VAL A 20 9.54 30.98 -6.52
CA VAL A 20 8.55 29.94 -6.18
C VAL A 20 7.16 30.34 -6.65
N ILE A 21 6.73 31.58 -6.36
CA ILE A 21 5.42 32.09 -6.80
C ILE A 21 5.31 32.10 -8.33
N ALA A 22 6.37 32.52 -9.03
CA ALA A 22 6.41 32.49 -10.49
C ALA A 22 6.23 31.06 -11.05
N CYS A 23 6.87 30.06 -10.43
CA CYS A 23 6.70 28.67 -10.82
C CYS A 23 5.28 28.15 -10.53
N LEU A 24 4.70 28.48 -9.38
CA LEU A 24 3.32 28.09 -9.04
C LEU A 24 2.31 28.66 -10.04
N ASN A 25 2.50 29.89 -10.50
CA ASN A 25 1.66 30.49 -11.55
C ASN A 25 1.81 29.75 -12.89
N ARG A 26 3.05 29.43 -13.29
CA ARG A 26 3.35 28.66 -14.52
C ARG A 26 2.82 27.22 -14.47
N LEU A 27 2.69 26.65 -13.28
CA LEU A 27 2.09 25.32 -13.08
C LEU A 27 0.60 25.25 -13.44
N SER A 28 -0.07 26.41 -13.52
CA SER A 28 -1.47 26.51 -13.94
C SER A 28 -1.64 26.42 -15.47
N ASP A 29 -0.57 26.64 -16.23
CA ASP A 29 -0.59 26.58 -17.69
C ASP A 29 -0.06 25.22 -18.16
N ARG A 30 -0.81 24.57 -19.06
CA ARG A 30 -0.53 23.20 -19.53
C ARG A 30 0.83 23.11 -20.22
N ASP A 31 1.19 24.12 -21.00
CA ASP A 31 2.38 24.08 -21.85
C ASP A 31 3.65 24.40 -21.04
N THR A 32 3.50 25.09 -19.90
CA THR A 32 4.62 25.34 -18.96
C THR A 32 4.62 24.46 -17.72
N GLN A 33 3.62 23.59 -17.55
CA GLN A 33 3.40 22.80 -16.34
C GLN A 33 4.61 21.92 -15.98
N SER A 34 5.13 21.15 -16.94
CA SER A 34 6.22 20.20 -16.71
C SER A 34 7.52 20.90 -16.32
N LEU A 35 7.85 21.99 -17.01
CA LEU A 35 9.05 22.79 -16.72
C LEU A 35 8.95 23.48 -15.35
N ALA A 36 7.78 24.02 -15.02
CA ALA A 36 7.54 24.64 -13.72
C ALA A 36 7.59 23.62 -12.57
N ALA A 37 7.05 22.42 -12.77
CA ALA A 37 7.14 21.33 -11.80
C ALA A 37 8.59 20.90 -11.56
N ALA A 38 9.37 20.65 -12.63
CA ALA A 38 10.77 20.28 -12.51
C ALA A 38 11.61 21.36 -11.81
N GLU A 39 11.32 22.64 -12.07
CA GLU A 39 11.98 23.74 -11.38
C GLU A 39 11.64 23.79 -9.89
N LEU A 40 10.37 23.61 -9.51
CA LEU A 40 9.96 23.54 -8.09
C LEU A 40 10.57 22.33 -7.38
N ASP A 41 10.60 21.16 -8.03
CA ASP A 41 11.23 19.96 -7.48
C ASP A 41 12.73 20.21 -7.23
N SER A 42 13.42 20.84 -8.19
CA SER A 42 14.83 21.22 -8.05
C SER A 42 15.05 22.22 -6.92
N ILE A 43 14.14 23.17 -6.70
CA ILE A 43 14.22 24.11 -5.58
C ILE A 43 14.02 23.37 -4.26
N ALA A 44 13.01 22.50 -4.16
CA ALA A 44 12.70 21.74 -2.96
C ALA A 44 13.84 20.81 -2.54
N LEU A 45 14.49 20.14 -3.50
CA LEU A 45 15.62 19.23 -3.24
C LEU A 45 16.87 19.94 -2.69
N ASN A 46 17.12 21.18 -3.11
CA ASN A 46 18.33 21.92 -2.75
C ASN A 46 18.07 23.02 -1.72
N LEU A 47 16.95 22.94 -1.00
CA LEU A 47 16.51 23.96 -0.07
C LEU A 47 17.37 23.92 1.20
N SER A 48 17.82 25.07 1.68
CA SER A 48 18.52 25.17 2.96
C SER A 48 17.54 25.24 4.15
N PRO A 49 17.93 24.79 5.36
CA PRO A 49 17.04 24.74 6.52
C PRO A 49 16.37 26.09 6.87
N GLU A 50 17.09 27.20 6.73
CA GLU A 50 16.55 28.54 6.96
C GLU A 50 15.43 28.95 5.98
N ALA A 51 15.36 28.30 4.81
CA ALA A 51 14.38 28.59 3.77
C ALA A 51 13.11 27.71 3.85
N PHE A 52 13.11 26.64 4.66
CA PHE A 52 12.00 25.70 4.78
C PHE A 52 10.67 26.39 5.11
N SER A 53 10.67 27.22 6.15
CA SER A 53 9.47 27.96 6.57
C SER A 53 8.91 28.85 5.47
N LEU A 54 9.77 29.53 4.71
CA LEU A 54 9.34 30.39 3.61
C LEU A 54 8.72 29.57 2.48
N PHE A 55 9.38 28.47 2.08
CA PHE A 55 8.90 27.62 1.01
C PHE A 55 7.54 26.98 1.35
N ILE A 56 7.40 26.42 2.56
CA ILE A 56 6.14 25.83 3.05
C ILE A 56 5.03 26.90 3.08
N ASN A 57 5.33 28.12 3.54
CA ASN A 57 4.35 29.21 3.53
C ASN A 57 3.91 29.57 2.10
N CYS A 58 4.80 29.51 1.10
CA CYS A 58 4.41 29.75 -0.30
C CYS A 58 3.45 28.67 -0.80
N LEU A 59 3.70 27.39 -0.46
CA LEU A 59 2.76 26.30 -0.78
C LEU A 59 1.40 26.51 -0.11
N GLN A 60 1.39 27.12 1.09
CA GLN A 60 0.16 27.42 1.80
C GLN A 60 -0.68 28.53 1.16
N THR A 61 -0.08 29.43 0.38
CA THR A 61 -0.85 30.50 -0.31
C THR A 61 -1.72 29.99 -1.45
N THR A 62 -1.43 28.82 -2.00
CA THR A 62 -2.29 28.18 -3.00
C THR A 62 -3.64 27.87 -2.36
N ASP A 63 -4.70 28.53 -2.83
CA ASP A 63 -6.07 28.37 -2.33
C ASP A 63 -6.83 27.25 -3.09
N SER A 64 -8.13 27.10 -2.86
CA SER A 64 -8.97 26.08 -3.50
C SER A 64 -9.39 26.42 -4.94
N SER A 65 -9.28 27.69 -5.36
CA SER A 65 -9.59 28.17 -6.71
C SER A 65 -8.49 27.85 -7.73
N ALA A 66 -7.25 27.64 -7.27
CA ALA A 66 -6.13 27.18 -8.11
C ALA A 66 -6.47 25.86 -8.82
N LYS A 67 -5.95 25.63 -10.03
CA LYS A 67 -6.24 24.39 -10.78
C LYS A 67 -5.72 23.15 -10.04
N SER A 68 -6.41 22.01 -10.21
CA SER A 68 -6.07 20.75 -9.55
C SER A 68 -4.58 20.34 -9.66
N PRO A 69 -3.93 20.43 -10.84
CA PRO A 69 -2.50 20.09 -10.95
C PRO A 69 -1.59 20.90 -10.03
N VAL A 70 -1.91 22.18 -9.81
CA VAL A 70 -1.17 23.06 -8.88
C VAL A 70 -1.34 22.58 -7.45
N ARG A 71 -2.59 22.34 -7.04
CA ARG A 71 -2.93 21.89 -5.67
C ARG A 71 -2.30 20.53 -5.37
N LYS A 72 -2.36 19.60 -6.33
CA LYS A 72 -1.71 18.29 -6.26
C LYS A 72 -0.20 18.44 -6.10
N HIS A 73 0.43 19.24 -6.96
CA HIS A 73 1.89 19.40 -6.93
C HIS A 73 2.37 20.10 -5.65
N CYS A 74 1.62 21.06 -5.10
CA CYS A 74 1.91 21.62 -3.78
C CYS A 74 1.97 20.55 -2.68
N VAL A 75 1.06 19.57 -2.69
CA VAL A 75 1.08 18.44 -1.75
C VAL A 75 2.24 17.49 -2.07
N SER A 76 2.52 17.22 -3.35
CA SER A 76 3.68 16.40 -3.76
C SER A 76 5.02 17.01 -3.32
N LEU A 77 5.13 18.34 -3.27
CA LEU A 77 6.32 19.01 -2.73
C LEU A 77 6.49 18.80 -1.23
N ILE A 78 5.40 18.68 -0.46
CA ILE A 78 5.48 18.30 0.98
C ILE A 78 6.07 16.89 1.12
N SER A 79 5.58 15.93 0.32
CA SER A 79 6.14 14.58 0.22
C SER A 79 7.62 14.59 -0.15
N LEU A 80 7.99 15.36 -1.18
CA LEU A 80 9.39 15.49 -1.63
C LEU A 80 10.30 16.05 -0.53
N LEU A 81 9.87 17.11 0.15
CA LEU A 81 10.60 17.71 1.26
C LEU A 81 10.86 16.69 2.37
N SER A 82 9.83 15.94 2.77
CA SER A 82 9.95 14.91 3.81
C SER A 82 11.03 13.89 3.46
N ARG A 83 11.06 13.39 2.22
CA ARG A 83 12.07 12.41 1.78
C ARG A 83 13.47 12.99 1.66
N SER A 84 13.60 14.27 1.29
CA SER A 84 14.91 14.87 1.02
C SER A 84 15.59 15.45 2.26
N HIS A 85 14.82 15.93 3.23
CA HIS A 85 15.34 16.67 4.39
C HIS A 85 15.09 15.99 5.74
N GLY A 86 14.19 15.00 5.78
CA GLY A 86 13.91 14.17 6.97
C GLY A 86 13.69 14.98 8.25
N ASP A 87 14.37 14.60 9.32
CA ASP A 87 14.25 15.22 10.66
C ASP A 87 14.58 16.71 10.71
N SER A 88 15.31 17.25 9.72
CA SER A 88 15.53 18.71 9.62
C SER A 88 14.21 19.49 9.47
N LEU A 89 13.12 18.82 9.09
CA LEU A 89 11.77 19.37 8.99
C LEU A 89 10.93 19.23 10.26
N ALA A 90 11.41 18.58 11.31
CA ALA A 90 10.66 18.38 12.55
C ALA A 90 10.03 19.68 13.11
N PRO A 91 10.75 20.82 13.19
CA PRO A 91 10.16 22.10 13.64
C PRO A 91 9.04 22.65 12.74
N HIS A 92 8.89 22.11 11.53
CA HIS A 92 7.93 22.54 10.52
C HIS A 92 6.80 21.53 10.27
N LEU A 93 6.90 20.33 10.85
CA LEU A 93 5.91 19.26 10.68
C LEU A 93 4.47 19.72 11.00
N PRO A 94 4.18 20.47 12.08
CA PRO A 94 2.81 20.95 12.34
C PRO A 94 2.24 21.81 11.20
N LYS A 95 3.08 22.63 10.54
CA LYS A 95 2.65 23.44 9.38
C LYS A 95 2.44 22.59 8.13
N MET A 96 3.27 21.56 7.94
CA MET A 96 3.12 20.59 6.86
C MET A 96 1.80 19.81 7.03
N VAL A 97 1.54 19.29 8.23
CA VAL A 97 0.28 18.61 8.59
C VAL A 97 -0.93 19.53 8.37
N SER A 98 -0.87 20.80 8.79
CA SER A 98 -1.94 21.78 8.51
C SER A 98 -2.20 21.97 7.00
N THR A 99 -1.15 21.94 6.18
CA THR A 99 -1.26 22.01 4.72
C THR A 99 -2.00 20.79 4.16
N ILE A 100 -1.69 19.60 4.68
CA ILE A 100 -2.36 18.34 4.32
C ILE A 100 -3.83 18.37 4.75
N LEU A 101 -4.13 18.72 6.00
CA LEU A 101 -5.50 18.77 6.54
C LEU A 101 -6.43 19.63 5.67
N ARG A 102 -5.96 20.79 5.24
CA ARG A 102 -6.73 21.68 4.36
C ARG A 102 -7.03 21.06 2.99
N ARG A 103 -6.19 20.14 2.52
CA ARG A 103 -6.31 19.47 1.23
C ARG A 103 -7.06 18.13 1.30
N LEU A 104 -7.40 17.65 2.49
CA LEU A 104 -8.24 16.44 2.63
C LEU A 104 -9.63 16.62 2.02
N ARG A 105 -10.20 17.83 2.10
CA ARG A 105 -11.50 18.17 1.49
C ARG A 105 -11.45 18.54 0.01
N ASP A 106 -10.31 18.35 -0.65
CA ASP A 106 -10.16 18.74 -2.04
C ASP A 106 -11.12 17.92 -2.93
N PRO A 107 -11.84 18.54 -3.87
CA PRO A 107 -12.80 17.83 -4.73
C PRO A 107 -12.11 16.80 -5.63
N ASP A 108 -10.85 17.04 -6.00
CA ASP A 108 -10.08 16.14 -6.84
C ASP A 108 -9.48 15.00 -6.00
N SER A 109 -9.88 13.76 -6.31
CA SER A 109 -9.39 12.57 -5.60
C SER A 109 -7.89 12.36 -5.74
N SER A 110 -7.26 12.83 -6.82
CA SER A 110 -5.82 12.74 -7.01
C SER A 110 -5.03 13.66 -6.07
N VAL A 111 -5.63 14.78 -5.63
CA VAL A 111 -5.06 15.64 -4.60
C VAL A 111 -5.16 14.94 -3.24
N ARG A 112 -6.31 14.34 -2.92
CA ARG A 112 -6.48 13.55 -1.69
C ARG A 112 -5.55 12.33 -1.64
N ALA A 113 -5.31 11.67 -2.77
CA ALA A 113 -4.34 10.59 -2.87
C ALA A 113 -2.90 11.09 -2.61
N ALA A 114 -2.54 12.26 -3.14
CA ALA A 114 -1.25 12.87 -2.84
C ALA A 114 -1.08 13.21 -1.34
N CYS A 115 -2.17 13.57 -0.64
CA CYS A 115 -2.15 13.77 0.81
C CYS A 115 -1.78 12.47 1.56
N ALA A 116 -2.30 11.33 1.11
CA ALA A 116 -1.95 10.04 1.70
C ALA A 116 -0.47 9.69 1.50
N THR A 117 0.05 9.90 0.28
CA THR A 117 1.49 9.72 0.00
C THR A 117 2.35 10.66 0.85
N ALA A 118 1.98 11.92 0.98
CA ALA A 118 2.70 12.85 1.84
C ALA A 118 2.63 12.45 3.32
N SER A 119 1.52 11.87 3.77
CA SER A 119 1.38 11.36 5.14
C SER A 119 2.34 10.21 5.42
N VAL A 120 2.46 9.26 4.48
CA VAL A 120 3.47 8.19 4.53
C VAL A 120 4.87 8.78 4.59
N ASP A 121 5.23 9.66 3.66
CA ASP A 121 6.59 10.20 3.59
C ASP A 121 6.94 11.05 4.82
N MET A 122 5.98 11.79 5.40
CA MET A 122 6.19 12.50 6.67
C MET A 122 6.44 11.51 7.81
N THR A 123 5.62 10.46 7.92
CA THR A 123 5.75 9.44 8.97
C THR A 123 7.07 8.67 8.89
N THR A 124 7.53 8.30 7.69
CA THR A 124 8.72 7.46 7.54
C THR A 124 10.03 8.23 7.62
N ASN A 125 10.03 9.54 7.34
CA ASN A 125 11.26 10.32 7.24
C ASN A 125 11.42 11.40 8.32
N ILE A 126 10.35 11.79 9.03
CA ILE A 126 10.39 12.79 10.11
C ILE A 126 10.05 12.10 11.43
N THR A 127 11.08 11.53 12.05
CA THR A 127 10.99 10.59 13.18
C THR A 127 11.28 11.22 14.54
N GLU A 128 11.88 12.43 14.58
CA GLU A 128 12.17 13.14 15.84
C GLU A 128 10.94 13.60 16.64
N LEU A 129 9.75 13.61 16.01
CA LEU A 129 8.50 14.00 16.68
C LEU A 129 7.59 12.79 16.92
N PRO A 130 6.79 12.80 18.01
CA PRO A 130 5.81 11.76 18.25
C PRO A 130 4.82 11.62 17.09
N PHE A 131 4.47 10.38 16.75
CA PHE A 131 3.49 10.04 15.71
C PHE A 131 2.15 10.78 15.87
N SER A 132 1.76 11.05 17.12
CA SER A 132 0.53 11.76 17.47
C SER A 132 0.43 13.19 16.93
N VAL A 133 1.56 13.84 16.61
CA VAL A 133 1.59 15.16 15.95
C VAL A 133 0.94 15.11 14.56
N LEU A 134 1.06 13.97 13.87
CA LEU A 134 0.46 13.73 12.55
C LEU A 134 -0.89 13.04 12.68
N ALA A 135 -0.98 11.98 13.47
CA ALA A 135 -2.19 11.16 13.56
C ALA A 135 -3.34 11.83 14.32
N GLY A 136 -3.03 12.58 15.39
CA GLY A 136 -4.04 13.26 16.21
C GLY A 136 -4.96 14.18 15.39
N PRO A 137 -4.42 15.13 14.62
CA PRO A 137 -5.24 15.99 13.78
C PRO A 137 -6.05 15.25 12.71
N MET A 138 -5.56 14.13 12.19
CA MET A 138 -6.32 13.29 11.24
C MET A 138 -7.49 12.56 11.92
N ILE A 139 -7.27 12.05 13.14
CA ILE A 139 -8.32 11.44 13.97
C ILE A 139 -9.39 12.47 14.31
N GLU A 140 -8.99 13.69 14.69
CA GLU A 140 -9.93 14.79 14.97
C GLU A 140 -10.74 15.18 13.74
N ALA A 141 -10.09 15.33 12.58
CA ALA A 141 -10.78 15.61 11.32
C ALA A 141 -11.78 14.49 10.95
N LEU A 142 -11.41 13.23 11.18
CA LEU A 142 -12.28 12.09 10.92
C LEU A 142 -13.53 12.07 11.83
N ILE A 143 -13.37 12.44 13.11
CA ILE A 143 -14.46 12.42 14.10
C ILE A 143 -15.40 13.63 13.95
N HIS A 144 -14.85 14.82 13.65
CA HIS A 144 -15.58 16.08 13.77
C HIS A 144 -15.99 16.71 12.44
N ASP A 145 -15.35 16.37 11.32
CA ASP A 145 -15.69 16.95 10.03
C ASP A 145 -16.97 16.30 9.44
N CYS A 146 -17.79 17.13 8.79
CA CYS A 146 -19.05 16.71 8.16
C CYS A 146 -18.94 16.62 6.64
N ASP A 147 -17.85 17.13 6.05
CA ASP A 147 -17.60 17.05 4.63
C ASP A 147 -17.14 15.63 4.23
N ALA A 148 -17.76 15.08 3.19
CA ALA A 148 -17.47 13.71 2.75
C ALA A 148 -16.03 13.56 2.24
N ASN A 149 -15.51 14.56 1.51
CA ASN A 149 -14.15 14.50 1.00
C ASN A 149 -13.13 14.58 2.14
N ALA A 150 -13.37 15.46 3.12
CA ALA A 150 -12.56 15.55 4.33
C ALA A 150 -12.52 14.21 5.09
N GLN A 151 -13.67 13.57 5.29
CA GLN A 151 -13.76 12.25 5.95
C GLN A 151 -12.98 11.18 5.18
N ILE A 152 -13.16 11.09 3.85
CA ILE A 152 -12.41 10.17 2.98
C ILE A 152 -10.91 10.43 3.10
N GLY A 153 -10.49 11.69 2.93
CA GLY A 153 -9.09 12.08 2.99
C GLY A 153 -8.45 11.78 4.35
N ALA A 154 -9.15 12.10 5.44
CA ALA A 154 -8.68 11.85 6.79
C ALA A 154 -8.52 10.36 7.08
N ALA A 155 -9.52 9.54 6.71
CA ALA A 155 -9.46 8.09 6.88
C ALA A 155 -8.30 7.46 6.10
N VAL A 156 -8.14 7.84 4.82
CA VAL A 156 -7.08 7.29 3.97
C VAL A 156 -5.69 7.75 4.45
N CYS A 157 -5.52 9.03 4.81
CA CYS A 157 -4.23 9.52 5.31
C CYS A 157 -3.86 8.90 6.65
N LEU A 158 -4.83 8.73 7.56
CA LEU A 158 -4.62 8.07 8.85
C LEU A 158 -4.21 6.60 8.65
N ALA A 159 -4.94 5.86 7.82
CA ALA A 159 -4.61 4.46 7.52
C ALA A 159 -3.20 4.31 6.93
N ALA A 160 -2.87 5.16 5.94
CA ALA A 160 -1.57 5.13 5.28
C ALA A 160 -0.43 5.51 6.24
N ALA A 161 -0.63 6.50 7.11
CA ALA A 161 0.35 6.89 8.11
C ALA A 161 0.57 5.78 9.15
N ILE A 162 -0.50 5.13 9.61
CA ILE A 162 -0.41 4.01 10.56
C ILE A 162 0.34 2.83 9.94
N ASP A 163 0.00 2.44 8.71
CA ASP A 163 0.63 1.31 8.02
C ASP A 163 2.12 1.56 7.70
N ALA A 164 2.54 2.83 7.66
CA ALA A 164 3.91 3.24 7.40
C ALA A 164 4.76 3.51 8.67
N ALA A 165 4.13 3.57 9.84
CA ALA A 165 4.82 3.89 11.09
C ALA A 165 5.62 2.68 11.61
N ASP A 166 6.91 2.89 11.91
CA ASP A 166 7.73 1.89 12.60
C ASP A 166 7.34 1.73 14.07
N ASP A 167 6.96 2.84 14.73
CA ASP A 167 6.48 2.87 16.13
C ASP A 167 5.21 3.73 16.24
N PRO A 168 4.03 3.19 15.90
CA PRO A 168 2.77 3.91 16.04
C PRO A 168 2.41 4.13 17.52
N ASP A 169 1.80 5.27 17.85
CA ASP A 169 1.30 5.58 19.21
C ASP A 169 0.09 4.70 19.55
N VAL A 170 0.36 3.47 20.01
CA VAL A 170 -0.65 2.44 20.30
C VAL A 170 -1.69 2.94 21.30
N GLU A 171 -1.29 3.71 22.32
CA GLU A 171 -2.23 4.22 23.33
C GLU A 171 -3.25 5.20 22.73
N GLN A 172 -2.79 6.12 21.88
CA GLN A 172 -3.67 7.06 21.20
C GLN A 172 -4.64 6.31 20.26
N LEU A 173 -4.12 5.34 19.51
CA LEU A 173 -4.90 4.54 18.56
C LEU A 173 -5.96 3.70 19.27
N GLN A 174 -5.63 3.07 20.40
CA GLN A 174 -6.59 2.36 21.25
C GLN A 174 -7.72 3.26 21.75
N LYS A 175 -7.38 4.47 22.24
CA LYS A 175 -8.38 5.46 22.70
C LYS A 175 -9.25 5.99 21.55
N ALA A 176 -8.72 6.00 20.34
CA ALA A 176 -9.43 6.45 19.14
C ALA A 176 -10.36 5.37 18.57
N LEU A 177 -10.00 4.09 18.66
CA LEU A 177 -10.71 2.98 17.99
C LEU A 177 -12.23 2.94 18.30
N PRO A 178 -12.70 3.04 19.57
CA PRO A 178 -14.14 3.06 19.84
C PRO A 178 -14.83 4.31 19.29
N LYS A 179 -14.13 5.46 19.22
CA LYS A 179 -14.70 6.71 18.71
C LYS A 179 -14.90 6.65 17.21
N ILE A 180 -13.87 6.21 16.47
CA ILE A 180 -13.95 6.05 15.01
C ILE A 180 -14.88 4.90 14.63
N GLY A 181 -14.91 3.82 15.41
CA GLY A 181 -15.82 2.69 15.18
C GLY A 181 -17.30 3.12 15.23
N LYS A 182 -17.65 4.05 16.14
CA LYS A 182 -19.05 4.53 16.28
C LYS A 182 -19.55 5.25 15.03
N LEU A 183 -18.64 5.80 14.23
CA LEU A 183 -18.98 6.47 12.98
C LEU A 183 -19.55 5.51 11.93
N LEU A 184 -19.25 4.20 12.00
CA LEU A 184 -19.84 3.19 11.08
C LEU A 184 -21.37 3.15 11.15
N LYS A 185 -21.94 3.41 12.33
CA LYS A 185 -23.39 3.45 12.58
C LYS A 185 -24.00 4.84 12.44
N SER A 186 -23.18 5.85 12.17
CA SER A 186 -23.66 7.21 11.93
C SER A 186 -24.18 7.33 10.50
N GLU A 187 -25.46 7.68 10.35
CA GLU A 187 -26.06 8.00 9.05
C GLU A 187 -25.47 9.28 8.43
N GLY A 188 -24.93 10.17 9.26
CA GLY A 188 -24.26 11.39 8.79
C GLY A 188 -22.85 11.16 8.27
N PHE A 189 -22.25 10.00 8.54
CA PHE A 189 -20.89 9.67 8.12
C PHE A 189 -20.90 8.96 6.77
N LYS A 190 -20.21 9.55 5.78
CA LYS A 190 -20.33 9.13 4.38
C LYS A 190 -19.17 8.23 3.91
N ALA A 191 -18.00 8.37 4.51
CA ALA A 191 -16.77 7.68 4.09
C ALA A 191 -16.63 6.25 4.69
N LYS A 192 -17.72 5.47 4.69
CA LYS A 192 -17.77 4.17 5.37
C LYS A 192 -16.70 3.17 4.87
N PRO A 193 -16.42 3.02 3.56
CA PRO A 193 -15.36 2.14 3.07
C PRO A 193 -13.97 2.52 3.59
N GLU A 194 -13.60 3.80 3.52
CA GLU A 194 -12.30 4.28 3.95
C GLU A 194 -12.13 4.19 5.47
N LEU A 195 -13.21 4.43 6.23
CA LEU A 195 -13.23 4.23 7.67
C LEU A 195 -12.99 2.77 8.06
N LEU A 196 -13.58 1.80 7.34
CA LEU A 196 -13.32 0.38 7.57
C LEU A 196 -11.84 0.05 7.34
N GLY A 197 -11.24 0.61 6.30
CA GLY A 197 -9.80 0.51 6.05
C GLY A 197 -8.96 1.07 7.21
N ALA A 198 -9.29 2.28 7.67
CA ALA A 198 -8.63 2.91 8.81
C ALA A 198 -8.79 2.11 10.11
N ILE A 199 -9.98 1.56 10.39
CA ILE A 199 -10.22 0.65 11.52
C ILE A 199 -9.31 -0.57 11.41
N GLY A 200 -9.20 -1.17 10.22
CA GLY A 200 -8.29 -2.28 9.97
C GLY A 200 -6.83 -1.91 10.25
N SER A 201 -6.37 -0.72 9.86
CA SER A 201 -4.99 -0.26 10.13
C SER A 201 -4.75 -0.01 11.61
N VAL A 202 -5.71 0.59 12.30
CA VAL A 202 -5.65 0.77 13.76
C VAL A 202 -5.54 -0.57 14.48
N ILE A 203 -6.38 -1.55 14.13
CA ILE A 203 -6.31 -2.90 14.71
C ILE A 203 -4.95 -3.56 14.44
N GLY A 204 -4.46 -3.45 13.19
CA GLY A 204 -3.15 -3.96 12.80
C GLY A 204 -2.00 -3.37 13.63
N ALA A 205 -2.01 -2.06 13.86
CA ALA A 205 -0.98 -1.37 14.64
C ALA A 205 -1.06 -1.65 16.14
N ILE A 206 -2.25 -1.86 16.70
CA ILE A 206 -2.41 -2.28 18.10
C ILE A 206 -1.84 -3.69 18.31
N GLY A 207 -2.02 -4.58 17.33
CA GLY A 207 -1.39 -5.89 17.29
C GLY A 207 -1.72 -6.77 18.51
N GLY A 208 -2.97 -6.75 18.99
CA GLY A 208 -3.40 -7.53 20.14
C GLY A 208 -2.88 -7.03 21.51
N ARG A 209 -2.00 -6.04 21.53
CA ARG A 209 -1.41 -5.51 22.77
C ARG A 209 -2.49 -4.78 23.55
N ASN A 210 -2.85 -5.27 24.73
CA ASN A 210 -3.87 -4.66 25.59
C ASN A 210 -5.22 -4.43 24.87
N SER A 211 -5.54 -5.25 23.87
CA SER A 211 -6.80 -5.16 23.15
C SER A 211 -7.97 -5.40 24.10
N ASP A 212 -8.85 -4.41 24.22
CA ASP A 212 -10.04 -4.54 25.04
C ASP A 212 -11.04 -5.45 24.33
N LYS A 213 -11.21 -6.66 24.86
CA LYS A 213 -12.20 -7.62 24.38
C LYS A 213 -13.59 -6.99 24.24
N ALA A 214 -13.98 -6.08 25.13
CA ALA A 214 -15.28 -5.41 25.05
C ALA A 214 -15.38 -4.51 23.80
N VAL A 215 -14.28 -3.88 23.39
CA VAL A 215 -14.23 -3.08 22.15
C VAL A 215 -14.40 -3.98 20.93
N LEU A 216 -13.73 -5.14 20.87
CA LEU A 216 -13.88 -6.07 19.75
C LEU A 216 -15.25 -6.77 19.72
N ASP A 217 -15.79 -7.17 20.88
CA ASP A 217 -17.14 -7.74 21.02
C ASP A 217 -18.19 -6.80 20.41
N TRP A 218 -18.02 -5.49 20.59
CA TRP A 218 -18.89 -4.50 20.01
C TRP A 218 -18.53 -4.20 18.55
N LEU A 219 -17.26 -3.95 18.22
CA LEU A 219 -16.85 -3.45 16.90
C LEU A 219 -16.98 -4.51 15.80
N LEU A 220 -16.60 -5.76 16.07
CA LEU A 220 -16.51 -6.79 15.04
C LEU A 220 -17.87 -7.11 14.38
N PRO A 221 -18.99 -7.25 15.12
CA PRO A 221 -20.31 -7.34 14.51
C PRO A 221 -20.66 -6.17 13.59
N ASN A 222 -20.28 -4.93 13.97
CA ASN A 222 -20.51 -3.75 13.13
C ASN A 222 -19.72 -3.81 11.82
N VAL A 223 -18.47 -4.29 11.86
CA VAL A 223 -17.64 -4.48 10.65
C VAL A 223 -18.21 -5.60 9.77
N LEU A 224 -18.59 -6.73 10.37
CA LEU A 224 -19.12 -7.90 9.66
C LEU A 224 -20.43 -7.61 8.90
N GLU A 225 -21.26 -6.70 9.41
CA GLU A 225 -22.48 -6.26 8.72
C GLU A 225 -22.19 -5.68 7.33
N PHE A 226 -21.07 -4.96 7.17
CA PHE A 226 -20.67 -4.37 5.89
C PHE A 226 -20.26 -5.40 4.84
N LEU A 227 -20.03 -6.67 5.19
CA LEU A 227 -19.85 -7.75 4.21
C LEU A 227 -21.10 -7.96 3.34
N SER A 228 -22.26 -7.46 3.77
CA SER A 228 -23.52 -7.49 3.01
C SER A 228 -23.96 -6.11 2.49
N SER A 229 -23.06 -5.11 2.49
CA SER A 229 -23.36 -3.78 1.96
C SER A 229 -23.61 -3.79 0.45
N ASP A 230 -24.46 -2.90 -0.05
CA ASP A 230 -24.67 -2.72 -1.49
C ASP A 230 -23.41 -2.17 -2.19
N ASP A 231 -22.61 -1.35 -1.49
CA ASP A 231 -21.35 -0.84 -2.00
C ASP A 231 -20.25 -1.90 -1.94
N TRP A 232 -19.70 -2.23 -3.11
CA TRP A 232 -18.64 -3.22 -3.21
C TRP A 232 -17.34 -2.78 -2.54
N HIS A 233 -17.06 -1.46 -2.47
CA HIS A 233 -15.90 -0.94 -1.74
C HIS A 233 -16.04 -1.21 -0.24
N ALA A 234 -17.24 -0.99 0.32
CA ALA A 234 -17.53 -1.30 1.72
C ALA A 234 -17.39 -2.80 2.02
N ARG A 235 -17.90 -3.67 1.14
CA ARG A 235 -17.73 -5.13 1.28
C ARG A 235 -16.27 -5.55 1.28
N LYS A 236 -15.47 -5.00 0.35
CA LYS A 236 -14.02 -5.24 0.27
C LYS A 236 -13.31 -4.76 1.54
N ALA A 237 -13.53 -3.52 1.94
CA ALA A 237 -12.88 -2.92 3.10
C ALA A 237 -13.26 -3.64 4.41
N ALA A 238 -14.51 -4.09 4.55
CA ALA A 238 -14.94 -4.90 5.67
C ALA A 238 -14.20 -6.25 5.71
N ALA A 239 -14.05 -6.93 4.58
CA ALA A 239 -13.31 -8.18 4.51
C ALA A 239 -11.81 -8.00 4.81
N GLU A 240 -11.20 -6.87 4.42
CA GLU A 240 -9.82 -6.50 4.76
C GLU A 240 -9.66 -6.18 6.25
N ALA A 241 -10.61 -5.47 6.84
CA ALA A 241 -10.61 -5.20 8.29
C ALA A 241 -10.77 -6.50 9.10
N VAL A 242 -11.64 -7.42 8.67
CA VAL A 242 -11.80 -8.75 9.27
C VAL A 242 -10.54 -9.60 9.09
N ALA A 243 -9.81 -9.46 7.98
CA ALA A 243 -8.50 -10.09 7.82
C ALA A 243 -7.46 -9.52 8.80
N ARG A 244 -7.43 -8.19 8.97
CA ARG A 244 -6.54 -7.51 9.94
C ARG A 244 -6.78 -8.03 11.36
N VAL A 245 -8.03 -8.25 11.77
CA VAL A 245 -8.35 -8.88 13.07
C VAL A 245 -7.71 -10.26 13.19
N ALA A 246 -7.89 -11.15 12.21
CA ALA A 246 -7.30 -12.50 12.26
C ALA A 246 -5.77 -12.50 12.36
N THR A 247 -5.10 -11.52 11.75
CA THR A 247 -3.63 -11.44 11.75
C THR A 247 -3.05 -10.69 12.94
N ALA A 248 -3.81 -9.77 13.55
CA ALA A 248 -3.32 -8.89 14.61
C ALA A 248 -3.74 -9.36 16.01
N GLU A 249 -4.89 -10.04 16.15
CA GLU A 249 -5.47 -10.44 17.43
C GLU A 249 -5.27 -11.94 17.68
N GLU A 250 -4.04 -12.39 17.94
CA GLU A 250 -3.72 -13.81 18.09
C GLU A 250 -4.54 -14.51 19.19
N GLU A 251 -4.73 -13.85 20.33
CA GLU A 251 -5.43 -14.39 21.50
C GLU A 251 -6.96 -14.28 21.40
N LEU A 252 -7.47 -13.17 20.84
CA LEU A 252 -8.92 -12.90 20.82
C LEU A 252 -9.60 -13.41 19.54
N ALA A 253 -8.90 -13.49 18.41
CA ALA A 253 -9.49 -13.93 17.14
C ALA A 253 -10.11 -15.35 17.20
N PRO A 254 -9.52 -16.37 17.85
CA PRO A 254 -10.12 -17.69 17.96
C PRO A 254 -11.55 -17.68 18.53
N LEU A 255 -11.85 -16.77 19.46
CA LEU A 255 -13.18 -16.63 20.09
C LEU A 255 -14.27 -16.25 19.08
N TYR A 256 -13.91 -15.54 18.01
CA TYR A 256 -14.85 -15.07 16.98
C TYR A 256 -14.85 -15.96 15.72
N LYS A 257 -13.98 -16.96 15.66
CA LYS A 257 -13.72 -17.78 14.47
C LYS A 257 -14.98 -18.34 13.83
N LYS A 258 -15.87 -18.92 14.63
CA LYS A 258 -17.13 -19.52 14.15
C LYS A 258 -18.03 -18.49 13.46
N ALA A 259 -18.19 -17.30 14.04
CA ALA A 259 -19.06 -16.25 13.49
C ALA A 259 -18.47 -15.66 12.21
N CYS A 260 -17.16 -15.38 12.20
CA CYS A 260 -16.46 -14.83 11.05
C CYS A 260 -16.48 -15.82 9.86
N LEU A 261 -16.17 -17.10 10.09
CA LEU A 261 -16.22 -18.12 9.04
C LEU A 261 -17.62 -18.27 8.46
N ALA A 262 -18.66 -18.36 9.28
CA ALA A 262 -20.04 -18.50 8.80
C ALA A 262 -20.46 -17.35 7.86
N LEU A 263 -20.18 -16.10 8.25
CA LEU A 263 -20.52 -14.94 7.43
C LEU A 263 -19.67 -14.84 6.17
N LEU A 264 -18.35 -15.00 6.28
CA LEU A 264 -17.45 -14.95 5.12
C LEU A 264 -17.80 -16.04 4.10
N GLU A 265 -18.12 -17.26 4.54
CA GLU A 265 -18.48 -18.34 3.61
C GLU A 265 -19.81 -18.08 2.89
N SER A 266 -20.77 -17.49 3.59
CA SER A 266 -22.04 -17.07 2.98
C SER A 266 -21.89 -15.95 1.94
N ARG A 267 -20.73 -15.26 1.91
CA ARG A 267 -20.45 -14.10 1.06
C ARG A 267 -19.27 -14.27 0.10
N ARG A 268 -18.60 -15.43 0.10
CA ARG A 268 -17.43 -15.72 -0.75
C ARG A 268 -17.69 -15.63 -2.26
N PHE A 269 -18.94 -15.81 -2.66
CA PHE A 269 -19.40 -15.72 -4.05
C PHE A 269 -19.96 -14.34 -4.38
N ASP A 270 -19.13 -13.31 -4.22
CA ASP A 270 -19.47 -11.95 -4.61
C ASP A 270 -19.57 -11.80 -6.13
N LYS A 271 -20.29 -10.78 -6.62
CA LYS A 271 -20.36 -10.44 -8.05
C LYS A 271 -19.05 -9.80 -8.55
N VAL A 272 -18.35 -9.06 -7.70
CA VAL A 272 -17.11 -8.34 -8.01
C VAL A 272 -15.90 -9.23 -7.76
N LYS A 273 -15.01 -9.35 -8.76
CA LYS A 273 -13.82 -10.22 -8.68
C LYS A 273 -12.91 -9.88 -7.50
N LEU A 274 -12.61 -8.59 -7.31
CA LEU A 274 -11.73 -8.14 -6.25
C LEU A 274 -12.29 -8.48 -4.86
N VAL A 275 -13.61 -8.30 -4.66
CA VAL A 275 -14.28 -8.70 -3.40
C VAL A 275 -14.19 -10.20 -3.19
N ARG A 276 -14.41 -11.02 -4.23
CA ARG A 276 -14.24 -12.49 -4.11
C ARG A 276 -12.83 -12.87 -3.69
N GLU A 277 -11.82 -12.27 -4.30
CA GLU A 277 -10.42 -12.56 -3.98
C GLU A 277 -10.09 -12.19 -2.54
N THR A 278 -10.51 -10.99 -2.10
CA THR A 278 -10.37 -10.55 -0.70
C THR A 278 -11.11 -11.48 0.26
N MET A 279 -12.38 -11.82 0.00
CA MET A 279 -13.17 -12.72 0.87
C MET A 279 -12.53 -14.10 1.01
N ASN A 280 -12.07 -14.69 -0.10
CA ASN A 280 -11.43 -16.01 -0.08
C ASN A 280 -10.05 -15.96 0.61
N HIS A 281 -9.30 -14.87 0.44
CA HIS A 281 -8.06 -14.64 1.19
C HIS A 281 -8.33 -14.55 2.70
N THR A 282 -9.30 -13.71 3.11
CA THR A 282 -9.71 -13.58 4.51
C THR A 282 -10.17 -14.92 5.08
N LEU A 283 -10.99 -15.69 4.36
CA LEU A 283 -11.41 -17.04 4.76
C LEU A 283 -10.23 -17.97 5.03
N SER A 284 -9.20 -17.93 4.18
CA SER A 284 -8.00 -18.73 4.37
C SER A 284 -7.29 -18.38 5.67
N LEU A 285 -7.17 -17.08 6.01
CA LEU A 285 -6.53 -16.64 7.25
C LEU A 285 -7.31 -17.15 8.47
N TRP A 286 -8.63 -16.99 8.48
CA TRP A 286 -9.48 -17.42 9.59
C TRP A 286 -9.52 -18.94 9.77
N LYS A 287 -9.37 -19.72 8.69
CA LYS A 287 -9.27 -21.20 8.77
C LYS A 287 -7.97 -21.68 9.42
N GLN A 288 -6.90 -20.89 9.32
CA GLN A 288 -5.59 -21.23 9.88
C GLN A 288 -5.47 -20.97 11.38
N LEU A 289 -6.38 -20.18 11.97
CA LEU A 289 -6.43 -19.97 13.42
C LEU A 289 -6.67 -21.30 14.15
N GLY A 290 -6.05 -21.50 15.31
CA GLY A 290 -6.27 -22.68 16.15
C GLY A 290 -7.76 -22.86 16.47
N ASP A 291 -8.22 -24.11 16.55
CA ASP A 291 -9.52 -24.40 17.14
C ASP A 291 -9.37 -24.39 18.67
N ASP A 292 -9.76 -23.29 19.31
CA ASP A 292 -10.10 -23.31 20.73
C ASP A 292 -11.46 -23.99 20.90
N SER A 293 -11.48 -25.31 20.66
CA SER A 293 -12.50 -26.15 21.28
C SER A 293 -11.98 -26.48 22.68
N PRO A 294 -12.66 -26.06 23.77
CA PRO A 294 -12.31 -26.43 25.13
C PRO A 294 -12.78 -27.87 25.39
N ASP A 295 -12.28 -28.84 24.62
CA ASP A 295 -12.43 -30.28 24.83
C ASP A 295 -11.48 -31.02 23.90
N SER A 296 -10.20 -31.05 24.27
CA SER A 296 -9.22 -32.03 23.76
C SER A 296 -7.95 -31.98 24.62
N SER A 297 -8.08 -32.33 25.89
CA SER A 297 -6.93 -32.80 26.66
C SER A 297 -6.50 -34.17 26.14
N SER A 298 -5.43 -34.22 25.35
CA SER A 298 -4.56 -35.39 25.33
C SER A 298 -3.10 -34.97 25.20
N LEU A 299 -2.45 -34.89 26.35
CA LEU A 299 -1.01 -34.96 26.53
C LEU A 299 -0.42 -36.13 25.73
N SER A 300 0.68 -35.88 25.01
CA SER A 300 1.86 -36.77 25.06
C SER A 300 3.13 -36.06 24.57
N LYS A 301 4.01 -35.76 25.54
CA LYS A 301 5.48 -35.82 25.41
C LYS A 301 5.87 -37.21 24.83
N SER A 302 6.97 -37.48 24.12
CA SER A 302 8.31 -36.90 24.08
C SER A 302 9.15 -37.57 22.97
N VAL A 303 10.24 -36.90 22.63
CA VAL A 303 11.40 -37.20 21.77
C VAL A 303 12.04 -38.61 21.94
N SER A 304 12.53 -39.20 20.82
CA SER A 304 13.94 -39.68 20.60
C SER A 304 14.11 -41.08 19.96
N THR A 305 14.60 -41.07 18.71
CA THR A 305 15.76 -41.79 18.14
C THR A 305 16.09 -43.26 18.49
N GLY A 306 16.22 -44.12 17.45
CA GLY A 306 17.34 -45.07 17.36
C GLY A 306 17.11 -46.47 16.77
N LYS A 307 17.62 -46.67 15.54
CA LYS A 307 18.23 -47.89 14.93
C LYS A 307 17.44 -49.22 14.87
N GLY A 308 17.33 -49.75 13.64
CA GLY A 308 16.74 -51.05 13.33
C GLY A 308 17.70 -52.23 13.34
N ILE A 309 17.17 -53.38 12.89
CA ILE A 309 17.78 -54.48 12.10
C ILE A 309 16.68 -55.56 11.91
N ASN A 310 16.50 -55.99 10.65
CA ASN A 310 16.18 -57.32 10.07
C ASN A 310 15.46 -58.38 10.96
N THR A 311 14.54 -59.26 10.51
CA THR A 311 14.50 -60.09 9.29
C THR A 311 13.27 -61.04 9.37
N LEU A 312 12.65 -61.32 8.22
CA LEU A 312 12.10 -62.61 7.73
C LEU A 312 10.94 -63.39 8.41
N LYS A 313 9.98 -63.73 7.52
CA LYS A 313 9.30 -65.05 7.32
C LYS A 313 8.15 -65.43 8.27
N SER A 314 7.01 -66.02 7.86
CA SER A 314 6.57 -66.66 6.60
C SER A 314 5.03 -66.81 6.61
N LYS A 315 4.41 -66.93 5.41
CA LYS A 315 3.45 -67.96 4.93
C LYS A 315 2.36 -68.47 5.90
N GLU A 316 1.12 -68.79 5.55
CA GLU A 316 0.36 -69.18 4.34
C GLU A 316 -1.05 -69.49 4.96
N ASN A 317 -2.22 -69.15 4.40
CA ASN A 317 -2.90 -69.84 3.31
C ASN A 317 -4.30 -69.24 3.18
N ASN A 318 -4.72 -69.00 1.93
CA ASN A 318 -6.12 -68.90 1.52
C ASN A 318 -6.55 -70.31 1.05
N PRO A 319 -7.85 -70.62 0.82
CA PRO A 319 -8.36 -70.37 -0.53
C PRO A 319 -9.88 -70.08 -0.68
N ASN A 320 -10.17 -69.34 -1.77
CA ASN A 320 -11.24 -69.54 -2.77
C ASN A 320 -12.73 -69.33 -2.41
N LEU A 321 -13.59 -68.78 -3.29
CA LEU A 321 -13.47 -68.16 -4.64
C LEU A 321 -14.85 -67.64 -5.10
N ASN A 322 -14.80 -66.90 -6.22
CA ASN A 322 -15.84 -66.47 -7.17
C ASN A 322 -16.24 -64.99 -7.01
N ASP A 323 -15.52 -64.06 -7.68
CA ASP A 323 -15.62 -63.65 -9.11
C ASP A 323 -16.93 -62.88 -9.38
N VAL A 324 -16.93 -61.68 -9.95
CA VAL A 324 -16.49 -61.34 -11.32
C VAL A 324 -16.02 -59.86 -11.42
N GLU A 325 -14.81 -59.68 -11.98
CA GLU A 325 -14.32 -58.73 -13.02
C GLU A 325 -15.15 -57.46 -13.39
N ALA A 326 -14.58 -56.30 -13.80
CA ALA A 326 -13.25 -55.93 -14.32
C ALA A 326 -13.05 -54.39 -14.20
N ALA A 327 -11.88 -53.94 -13.72
CA ALA A 327 -10.74 -53.35 -14.46
C ALA A 327 -10.85 -51.82 -14.70
N GLU A 328 -10.14 -50.99 -13.91
CA GLU A 328 -8.72 -50.56 -14.03
C GLU A 328 -8.54 -49.34 -14.97
N SER A 329 -8.26 -48.15 -14.44
CA SER A 329 -6.99 -47.63 -13.89
C SER A 329 -5.99 -47.18 -14.97
N LYS A 330 -5.49 -45.94 -14.82
CA LYS A 330 -4.03 -45.67 -14.80
C LYS A 330 -3.74 -44.20 -14.49
N GLU A 331 -3.14 -44.04 -13.32
CA GLU A 331 -2.34 -42.92 -12.86
C GLU A 331 -1.02 -42.82 -13.67
N LYS A 332 -0.50 -41.60 -13.85
CA LYS A 332 0.95 -41.33 -13.92
C LYS A 332 1.24 -39.84 -13.69
N ARG A 333 2.05 -39.54 -12.65
CA ARG A 333 2.82 -38.29 -12.51
C ARG A 333 3.93 -38.23 -13.57
N PRO A 334 4.49 -37.04 -13.86
CA PRO A 334 5.84 -36.80 -13.35
C PRO A 334 6.13 -35.35 -12.90
N LEU A 335 7.15 -35.21 -12.04
CA LEU A 335 7.89 -33.97 -11.77
C LEU A 335 8.75 -33.57 -12.97
N GLY A 336 8.97 -32.27 -13.17
CA GLY A 336 10.00 -31.76 -14.09
C GLY A 336 9.95 -30.25 -14.32
N THR A 337 10.78 -29.52 -13.60
CA THR A 337 11.07 -28.09 -13.81
C THR A 337 11.67 -27.86 -15.20
N ARG A 338 11.00 -27.07 -16.05
CA ARG A 338 11.67 -26.37 -17.17
C ARG A 338 10.92 -25.09 -17.56
N ARG A 339 11.57 -23.95 -17.35
CA ARG A 339 11.21 -22.65 -17.91
C ARG A 339 11.18 -22.76 -19.45
N VAL A 340 10.07 -22.37 -20.07
CA VAL A 340 10.01 -22.04 -21.50
C VAL A 340 9.31 -20.69 -21.62
N LEU A 341 10.11 -19.68 -21.90
CA LEU A 341 9.71 -18.32 -22.22
C LEU A 341 9.45 -18.28 -23.74
N PHE A 342 8.26 -17.79 -24.13
CA PHE A 342 7.74 -17.56 -25.49
C PHE A 342 7.21 -18.78 -26.28
N PRO A 343 5.97 -18.70 -26.80
CA PRO A 343 5.60 -19.31 -28.07
C PRO A 343 5.83 -18.34 -29.24
N ALA A 344 6.16 -18.93 -30.39
CA ALA A 344 6.64 -18.31 -31.61
C ALA A 344 5.65 -17.37 -32.33
N LYS A 345 6.19 -16.35 -33.01
CA LYS A 345 5.48 -15.45 -33.94
C LYS A 345 4.99 -16.21 -35.19
N PRO A 346 3.79 -15.93 -35.74
CA PRO A 346 3.48 -16.30 -37.11
C PRO A 346 4.13 -15.31 -38.09
N LYS A 347 4.64 -15.86 -39.20
CA LYS A 347 5.31 -15.16 -40.29
C LYS A 347 4.33 -14.22 -41.01
N VAL A 348 4.63 -12.92 -41.04
CA VAL A 348 4.00 -11.97 -41.98
C VAL A 348 4.80 -12.00 -43.28
N LYS A 349 4.13 -12.34 -44.39
CA LYS A 349 4.67 -12.20 -45.74
C LYS A 349 4.73 -10.71 -46.07
N GLU A 350 5.94 -10.25 -46.35
CA GLU A 350 6.24 -8.94 -46.91
C GLU A 350 5.67 -8.85 -48.33
N ASN A 351 4.72 -7.95 -48.57
CA ASN A 351 4.36 -7.52 -49.92
C ASN A 351 4.70 -6.04 -50.04
N ARG A 352 5.83 -5.78 -50.69
CA ARG A 352 6.21 -4.47 -51.24
C ARG A 352 5.16 -4.03 -52.26
N SER A 353 4.54 -2.88 -52.03
CA SER A 353 4.26 -1.95 -53.12
C SER A 353 4.05 -0.55 -52.55
N ASN A 354 4.99 0.33 -52.89
CA ASN A 354 4.89 1.77 -52.67
C ASN A 354 3.80 2.35 -53.58
N LYS A 355 2.97 3.24 -53.03
CA LYS A 355 2.62 4.51 -53.68
C LYS A 355 2.00 5.47 -52.66
N SER A 356 2.77 6.49 -52.30
CA SER A 356 2.25 7.73 -51.71
C SER A 356 1.28 8.36 -52.70
N GLN A 357 0.08 8.71 -52.23
CA GLN A 357 -0.74 9.71 -52.90
C GLN A 357 -1.24 10.70 -51.86
N VAL A 358 -0.64 11.88 -51.91
CA VAL A 358 -1.03 13.11 -51.22
C VAL A 358 -2.45 13.46 -51.70
N VAL A 359 -3.42 13.51 -50.80
CA VAL A 359 -4.76 14.00 -51.12
C VAL A 359 -4.80 15.49 -50.85
N ALA A 360 -4.79 16.26 -51.95
CA ALA A 360 -5.03 17.69 -51.97
C ALA A 360 -6.54 17.98 -51.85
N VAL A 361 -6.82 19.18 -51.34
CA VAL A 361 -8.12 19.76 -51.03
C VAL A 361 -9.03 19.88 -52.26
N VAL A 362 -10.32 19.60 -52.00
CA VAL A 362 -11.52 19.59 -52.84
C VAL A 362 -11.77 20.90 -53.61
N GLN A 363 -12.21 20.80 -54.87
CA GLN A 363 -13.22 21.67 -55.49
C GLN A 363 -14.07 20.91 -56.55
N SER A 364 -15.39 20.91 -56.29
CA SER A 364 -16.57 20.99 -57.18
C SER A 364 -16.84 20.03 -58.37
N SER A 365 -18.11 19.56 -58.35
CA SER A 365 -19.08 19.39 -59.46
C SER A 365 -19.35 17.99 -60.04
N ASP A 366 -20.53 17.48 -59.63
CA ASP A 366 -21.64 16.88 -60.37
C ASP A 366 -21.52 15.56 -61.16
N GLU A 367 -22.32 14.62 -60.65
CA GLU A 367 -23.21 13.64 -61.29
C GLU A 367 -22.70 12.27 -61.82
N GLU A 368 -23.40 11.24 -61.28
CA GLU A 368 -23.62 9.86 -61.72
C GLU A 368 -22.48 8.82 -61.67
N GLU A 369 -22.54 7.91 -60.68
CA GLU A 369 -22.35 6.44 -60.85
C GLU A 369 -22.69 5.68 -59.54
N GLU A 370 -23.91 5.12 -59.44
CA GLU A 370 -24.40 4.44 -58.23
C GLU A 370 -24.07 2.93 -58.12
N SER A 371 -23.24 2.34 -59.00
CA SER A 371 -22.95 0.89 -58.90
C SER A 371 -21.56 0.52 -58.35
N SER A 372 -20.62 1.46 -58.19
CA SER A 372 -19.26 1.19 -57.66
C SER A 372 -19.10 1.45 -56.15
N SER A 373 -19.98 2.28 -55.57
CA SER A 373 -19.85 2.76 -54.18
C SER A 373 -20.13 1.68 -53.11
N SER A 374 -20.93 0.65 -53.44
CA SER A 374 -21.31 -0.39 -52.48
C SER A 374 -20.17 -1.38 -52.19
N SER A 375 -19.33 -1.65 -53.18
CA SER A 375 -18.16 -2.54 -53.06
C SER A 375 -17.00 -1.87 -52.31
N GLN A 376 -16.76 -0.58 -52.54
CA GLN A 376 -15.74 0.19 -51.81
C GLN A 376 -16.11 0.41 -50.33
N ARG A 377 -17.39 0.61 -50.00
CA ARG A 377 -17.85 0.71 -48.60
C ARG A 377 -17.67 -0.59 -47.84
N LYS A 378 -17.98 -1.74 -48.45
CA LYS A 378 -17.78 -3.07 -47.84
C LYS A 378 -16.30 -3.36 -47.59
N ASN A 379 -15.43 -3.08 -48.56
CA ASN A 379 -13.98 -3.25 -48.38
C ASN A 379 -13.42 -2.33 -47.28
N ALA A 380 -13.89 -1.08 -47.20
CA ALA A 380 -13.46 -0.16 -46.14
C ALA A 380 -13.93 -0.61 -44.75
N GLU A 381 -15.11 -1.22 -44.66
CA GLU A 381 -15.65 -1.76 -43.41
C GLU A 381 -14.89 -3.01 -42.94
N GLU A 382 -14.49 -3.88 -43.88
CA GLU A 382 -13.64 -5.03 -43.60
C GLU A 382 -12.24 -4.60 -43.11
N GLU A 383 -11.60 -3.63 -43.77
CA GLU A 383 -10.31 -3.06 -43.35
C GLU A 383 -10.40 -2.40 -41.96
N LEU A 384 -11.47 -1.64 -41.69
CA LEU A 384 -11.71 -1.06 -40.37
C LEU A 384 -11.95 -2.13 -39.29
N SER A 385 -12.60 -3.25 -39.64
CA SER A 385 -12.78 -4.37 -38.73
C SER A 385 -11.45 -5.06 -38.38
N LEU A 386 -10.55 -5.19 -39.37
CA LEU A 386 -9.20 -5.73 -39.19
C LEU A 386 -8.35 -4.83 -38.29
N ILE A 387 -8.40 -3.51 -38.50
CA ILE A 387 -7.69 -2.53 -37.66
C ILE A 387 -8.21 -2.56 -36.22
N ARG A 388 -9.54 -2.61 -36.01
CA ARG A 388 -10.13 -2.72 -34.67
C ARG A 388 -9.66 -3.98 -33.95
N ASN A 389 -9.67 -5.12 -34.63
CA ASN A 389 -9.19 -6.38 -34.07
C ASN A 389 -7.69 -6.33 -33.70
N GLN A 390 -6.86 -5.70 -34.52
CA GLN A 390 -5.44 -5.51 -34.20
C GLN A 390 -5.24 -4.60 -32.98
N ILE A 391 -6.00 -3.51 -32.86
CA ILE A 391 -5.94 -2.62 -31.70
C ILE A 391 -6.32 -3.38 -30.42
N THR A 392 -7.41 -4.15 -30.44
CA THR A 392 -7.81 -4.98 -29.30
C THR A 392 -6.74 -6.03 -28.93
N GLN A 393 -6.04 -6.58 -29.94
CA GLN A 393 -4.93 -7.51 -29.69
C GLN A 393 -3.74 -6.80 -29.03
N ILE A 394 -3.40 -5.59 -29.47
CA ILE A 394 -2.34 -4.77 -28.88
C ILE A 394 -2.68 -4.39 -27.44
N GLU A 395 -3.92 -3.96 -27.17
CA GLU A 395 -4.39 -3.64 -25.81
C GLU A 395 -4.29 -4.84 -24.87
N LYS A 396 -4.64 -6.04 -25.36
CA LYS A 396 -4.50 -7.28 -24.59
C LYS A 396 -3.03 -7.61 -24.30
N GLN A 397 -2.14 -7.39 -25.27
CA GLN A 397 -0.69 -7.58 -25.08
C GLN A 397 -0.11 -6.57 -24.09
N GLN A 398 -0.51 -5.31 -24.17
CA GLN A 398 -0.10 -4.27 -23.23
C GLN A 398 -0.60 -4.58 -21.81
N SER A 399 -1.84 -5.01 -21.66
CA SER A 399 -2.41 -5.42 -20.36
C SER A 399 -1.62 -6.57 -19.73
N SER A 400 -1.29 -7.61 -20.52
CA SER A 400 -0.46 -8.72 -20.05
C SER A 400 0.95 -8.31 -19.66
N LEU A 401 1.51 -7.29 -20.32
CA LEU A 401 2.86 -6.80 -20.04
C LEU A 401 2.87 -5.97 -18.75
N VAL A 402 1.82 -5.18 -18.52
CA VAL A 402 1.61 -4.46 -17.24
C VAL A 402 1.45 -5.44 -16.09
N ASP A 403 0.65 -6.50 -16.24
CA ASP A 403 0.50 -7.54 -15.21
C ASP A 403 1.83 -8.21 -14.85
N LEU A 404 2.68 -8.47 -15.87
CA LEU A 404 3.99 -9.07 -15.66
C LEU A 404 4.94 -8.09 -14.95
N PHE A 405 4.90 -6.82 -15.32
CA PHE A 405 5.70 -5.77 -14.69
C PHE A 405 5.30 -5.58 -13.23
N GLN A 406 4.00 -5.60 -12.93
CA GLN A 406 3.50 -5.49 -11.57
C GLN A 406 3.94 -6.67 -10.71
N ARG A 407 3.82 -7.91 -11.21
CA ARG A 407 4.33 -9.11 -10.50
C ARG A 407 5.84 -9.06 -10.27
N PHE A 408 6.60 -8.56 -11.24
CA PHE A 408 8.05 -8.41 -11.10
C PHE A 408 8.39 -7.39 -10.02
N MET A 409 7.72 -6.24 -10.01
CA MET A 409 7.89 -5.19 -9.00
C MET A 409 7.56 -5.71 -7.59
N GLU A 410 6.43 -6.41 -7.44
CA GLU A 410 6.02 -7.00 -6.16
C GLU A 410 7.02 -8.07 -5.68
N SER A 411 7.46 -8.97 -6.56
CA SER A 411 8.47 -9.98 -6.23
C SER A 411 9.81 -9.34 -5.83
N SER A 412 10.26 -8.34 -6.58
CA SER A 412 11.53 -7.64 -6.31
C SER A 412 11.48 -6.86 -5.00
N GLN A 413 10.36 -6.20 -4.71
CA GLN A 413 10.14 -5.50 -3.44
C GLN A 413 10.18 -6.47 -2.26
N ASN A 414 9.51 -7.63 -2.37
CA ASN A 414 9.51 -8.67 -1.33
C ASN A 414 10.92 -9.25 -1.09
N GLU A 415 11.67 -9.53 -2.15
CA GLU A 415 13.06 -10.00 -2.05
C GLU A 415 13.96 -8.94 -1.41
N MET A 416 13.82 -7.67 -1.79
CA MET A 416 14.61 -6.56 -1.23
C MET A 416 14.30 -6.30 0.24
N GLN A 417 13.02 -6.38 0.66
CA GLN A 417 12.64 -6.29 2.08
C GLN A 417 13.18 -7.46 2.89
N SER A 418 13.14 -8.69 2.33
CA SER A 418 13.73 -9.87 2.95
C SER A 418 15.24 -9.72 3.13
N LEU A 419 15.94 -9.21 2.11
CA LEU A 419 17.37 -8.89 2.20
C LEU A 419 17.64 -7.83 3.26
N GLY A 420 16.85 -6.75 3.31
CA GLY A 420 16.98 -5.70 4.32
C GLY A 420 16.79 -6.20 5.76
N ARG A 421 15.86 -7.14 5.99
CA ARG A 421 15.72 -7.80 7.31
C ARG A 421 16.96 -8.62 7.68
N ARG A 422 17.53 -9.36 6.73
CA ARG A 422 18.74 -10.17 6.96
C ARG A 422 19.96 -9.30 7.25
N VAL A 423 20.14 -8.20 6.54
CA VAL A 423 21.23 -7.24 6.77
C VAL A 423 21.12 -6.60 8.14
N ARG A 424 19.92 -6.11 8.52
CA ARG A 424 19.70 -5.54 9.87
C ARG A 424 19.94 -6.53 11.00
N CYS A 425 19.56 -7.80 10.81
CA CYS A 425 19.85 -8.86 11.77
C CYS A 425 21.37 -9.10 11.91
N LEU A 426 22.10 -9.05 10.79
CA LEU A 426 23.56 -9.16 10.78
C LEU A 426 24.23 -7.98 11.49
N GLU A 427 23.80 -6.75 11.20
CA GLU A 427 24.29 -5.52 11.84
C GLU A 427 24.05 -5.57 13.36
N THR A 428 22.87 -6.02 13.79
CA THR A 428 22.55 -6.19 15.21
C THR A 428 23.48 -7.22 15.86
N SER A 429 23.68 -8.37 15.21
CA SER A 429 24.58 -9.40 15.71
C SER A 429 26.03 -8.91 15.81
N PHE A 430 26.47 -8.11 14.84
CA PHE A 430 27.80 -7.50 14.86
C PHE A 430 27.95 -6.46 15.97
N SER A 431 26.93 -5.63 16.20
CA SER A 431 26.90 -4.67 17.30
C SER A 431 27.02 -5.38 18.66
N VAL A 432 26.30 -6.49 18.87
CA VAL A 432 26.40 -7.31 20.09
C VAL A 432 27.82 -7.87 20.27
N LEU A 433 28.41 -8.44 19.23
CA LEU A 433 29.80 -8.94 19.28
C LEU A 433 30.81 -7.82 19.56
N SER A 434 30.59 -6.63 18.99
CA SER A 434 31.44 -5.45 19.23
C SER A 434 31.35 -5.02 20.70
N THR A 435 30.15 -4.97 21.28
CA THR A 435 29.96 -4.64 22.69
C THR A 435 30.57 -5.70 23.61
N ASP A 436 30.41 -6.99 23.31
CA ASP A 436 31.00 -8.09 24.09
C ASP A 436 32.53 -8.03 24.09
N LEU A 437 33.13 -7.67 22.95
CA LEU A 437 34.59 -7.48 22.85
C LEU A 437 35.06 -6.26 23.65
N LEU A 438 34.31 -5.15 23.64
CA LEU A 438 34.61 -3.97 24.45
C LEU A 438 34.50 -4.25 25.95
N VAL A 439 33.46 -4.98 26.37
CA VAL A 439 33.29 -5.43 27.76
C VAL A 439 34.41 -6.39 28.17
N SER A 440 34.77 -7.35 27.31
CA SER A 440 35.88 -8.27 27.56
C SER A 440 37.22 -7.54 27.71
N ARG A 441 37.46 -6.50 26.90
CA ARG A 441 38.68 -5.67 26.96
C ARG A 441 38.77 -4.81 28.22
N THR A 442 37.65 -4.28 28.70
CA THR A 442 37.60 -3.48 29.93
C THR A 442 37.73 -4.35 31.19
N ILE A 443 37.14 -5.54 31.20
CA ILE A 443 37.31 -6.52 32.30
C ILE A 443 38.77 -6.96 32.41
N THR A 444 39.42 -7.25 31.28
CA THR A 444 40.85 -7.65 31.28
C THR A 444 41.76 -6.52 31.76
N GLN A 445 41.53 -5.26 31.34
CA GLN A 445 42.28 -4.10 31.86
C GLN A 445 42.07 -3.88 33.37
N ASN A 446 40.83 -3.93 33.87
CA ASN A 446 40.55 -3.78 35.30
C ASN A 446 41.13 -4.92 36.14
N GLY A 447 41.17 -6.15 35.60
CA GLY A 447 41.83 -7.29 36.23
C GLY A 447 43.36 -7.14 36.31
N THR A 448 43.98 -6.47 35.33
CA THR A 448 45.41 -6.14 35.38
C THR A 448 45.73 -5.00 36.34
N HIS A 449 44.88 -3.97 36.44
CA HIS A 449 45.08 -2.89 37.41
C HIS A 449 44.93 -3.36 38.87
N LYS A 450 43.95 -4.22 39.18
CA LYS A 450 43.81 -4.79 40.54
C LYS A 450 44.99 -5.67 40.94
N ARG A 451 45.56 -6.44 40.01
CA ARG A 451 46.78 -7.25 40.27
C ARG A 451 48.01 -6.39 40.53
N ASN A 452 48.18 -5.28 39.82
CA ASN A 452 49.30 -4.37 40.03
C ASN A 452 49.18 -3.56 41.33
N ALA A 453 47.96 -3.18 41.73
CA ALA A 453 47.72 -2.49 43.01
C ALA A 453 47.99 -3.38 44.23
N HIS A 454 47.83 -4.71 44.12
CA HIS A 454 48.13 -5.62 45.21
C HIS A 454 49.63 -5.86 45.44
N LEU A 455 50.47 -5.54 44.45
CA LEU A 455 51.93 -5.68 44.51
C LEU A 455 52.66 -4.42 45.01
N GLN A 456 51.92 -3.35 45.36
CA GLN A 456 52.47 -2.05 45.77
C GLN A 456 52.13 -1.64 47.21
N ASN A 457 51.54 -2.52 48.03
CA ASN A 457 51.32 -2.31 49.47
C ASN A 457 52.11 -3.30 50.32
#